data_AF-A0A502E4X3-F1
#
_entry.id   AF-A0A502E4X3-F1
#
_cell.length_a   1.000
_cell.length_b   1.000
_cell.length_c   1.000
_cell.angle_alpha   90.00
_cell.angle_beta   90.00
_cell.angle_gamma   90.00
#
_symmetry.space_group_name_H-M   'P 1'
#
loop_
_entity.id
_entity.type
_entity.pdbx_description
1 polymer ?
#
loop_
_entity_poly.entity_id
_entity_poly.type
_entity_poly.pdbx_seq_one_letter_code
_entity_poly.pdbx_strand_id
1 'polypeptide(L)'
;GIETGILKRLPHGAYIELHQPLGPVDDDGHPLPLHYQGAALPKRMNKLGSAGAPGTGNFLYPDPEGEQTALVDAAHAAEHRAQTALKQRQHTNGSNGNGSNGSGH
;
A
#
# COMPACT_ATOMS: atom_id res chain seq x y z
N GLY A 1 -1.33 -3.60 12.27
CA GLY A 1 -0.95 -3.30 10.88
C GLY A 1 -0.37 -4.57 10.27
N ILE A 2 0.46 -4.46 9.24
CA ILE A 2 1.31 -5.57 8.79
C ILE A 2 2.56 -5.58 9.66
N GLU A 3 2.90 -6.76 10.18
CA GLU A 3 4.13 -7.02 10.94
C GLU A 3 5.35 -6.74 10.06
N THR A 4 6.23 -5.85 10.52
CA THR A 4 7.47 -5.53 9.78
C THR A 4 8.63 -6.44 10.16
N GLY A 5 8.55 -7.12 11.30
CA GLY A 5 9.68 -7.86 11.88
C GLY A 5 10.77 -6.96 12.49
N ILE A 6 10.57 -5.63 12.53
CA ILE A 6 11.50 -4.69 13.16
C ILE A 6 11.14 -4.52 14.62
N LEU A 7 12.07 -4.87 15.52
CA LEU A 7 11.97 -4.63 16.95
C LEU A 7 12.67 -3.32 17.33
N LYS A 8 11.95 -2.43 18.02
CA LYS A 8 12.48 -1.18 18.55
C LYS A 8 12.51 -1.24 20.08
N ARG A 9 13.68 -0.99 20.66
CA ARG A 9 13.83 -0.82 22.11
C ARG A 9 13.45 0.61 22.50
N LEU A 10 12.55 0.74 23.46
CA LEU A 10 12.13 2.02 24.01
C LEU A 10 13.14 2.53 25.06
N PRO A 11 13.19 3.84 25.33
CA PRO A 11 14.12 4.41 26.33
C PRO A 11 14.00 3.78 27.73
N HIS A 12 12.83 3.24 28.07
CA HIS A 12 12.54 2.57 29.34
C HIS A 12 12.75 1.05 29.30
N GLY A 13 13.39 0.53 28.25
CA GLY A 13 13.83 -0.87 28.16
C GLY A 13 12.84 -1.87 27.57
N ALA A 14 11.58 -1.48 27.34
CA ALA A 14 10.60 -2.33 26.66
C ALA A 14 10.93 -2.48 25.16
N TYR A 15 10.50 -3.58 24.56
CA TYR A 15 10.59 -3.82 23.11
C TYR A 15 9.20 -3.73 22.49
N ILE A 16 9.10 -3.03 21.37
CA ILE A 16 7.89 -2.99 20.55
C ILE A 16 8.21 -3.49 19.15
N GLU A 17 7.25 -4.20 18.54
CA GLU A 17 7.30 -4.52 17.12
C GLU A 17 6.66 -3.37 16.33
N LEU A 18 7.37 -2.86 15.33
CA LEU A 18 6.83 -1.84 14.45
C LEU A 18 5.91 -2.49 13.42
N HIS A 19 4.70 -1.96 13.27
CA HIS A 19 3.71 -2.45 12.30
C HIS A 19 3.43 -1.35 11.28
N GLN A 20 3.33 -1.72 10.00
CA GLN A 20 2.91 -0.80 8.94
C GLN A 20 1.37 -0.73 8.86
N PRO A 21 0.73 0.44 9.08
CA PRO A 21 -0.71 0.58 8.87
C PRO A 21 -1.11 0.35 7.41
N LEU A 22 -2.29 -0.25 7.20
CA LEU A 22 -2.89 -0.47 5.87
C LEU A 22 -3.81 0.68 5.43
N GLY A 23 -4.08 1.62 6.32
CA GLY A 23 -5.00 2.73 6.10
C GLY A 23 -4.53 3.98 6.86
N PRO A 24 -5.42 4.97 7.00
CA PRO A 24 -5.13 6.20 7.73
C PRO A 24 -4.73 5.92 9.19
N VAL A 25 -3.95 6.85 9.74
CA VAL A 25 -3.58 6.91 11.17
C VAL A 25 -4.21 8.15 11.79
N ASP A 26 -4.43 8.13 13.10
CA ASP A 26 -4.80 9.33 13.86
C ASP A 26 -3.59 10.25 14.10
N ASP A 27 -3.81 11.36 14.80
CA ASP A 27 -2.78 12.35 15.11
C ASP A 27 -1.65 11.80 15.99
N ASP A 28 -1.93 10.76 16.78
CA ASP A 28 -0.98 10.06 17.63
C ASP A 28 -0.24 8.93 16.88
N GLY A 29 -0.58 8.70 15.60
CA GLY A 29 0.02 7.68 14.74
C GLY A 29 -0.56 6.28 14.94
N HIS A 30 -1.67 6.13 15.67
CA HIS A 30 -2.36 4.85 15.82
C HIS A 30 -3.19 4.53 14.57
N PRO A 31 -3.21 3.27 14.13
CA PRO A 31 -3.98 2.88 12.95
C PRO A 31 -5.48 2.96 13.21
N LEU A 32 -6.19 3.69 12.35
CA LEU A 32 -7.65 3.72 12.36
C LEU A 32 -8.19 2.35 11.92
N PRO A 33 -9.05 1.67 12.72
CA PRO A 33 -9.57 0.36 12.37
C PRO A 33 -10.36 0.40 11.05
N LEU A 34 -9.98 -0.47 10.10
CA LEU A 34 -10.70 -0.62 8.83
C LEU A 34 -11.74 -1.74 8.96
N HIS A 35 -12.95 -1.50 8.45
CA HIS A 35 -13.96 -2.55 8.33
C HIS A 35 -13.55 -3.58 7.28
N TYR A 36 -13.69 -4.86 7.61
CA TYR A 36 -13.40 -5.94 6.68
C TYR A 36 -14.41 -5.96 5.53
N GLN A 37 -13.93 -5.94 4.28
CA GLN A 37 -14.77 -5.93 3.07
C GLN A 37 -14.70 -7.23 2.25
N GLY A 38 -14.17 -8.33 2.81
CA GLY A 38 -14.07 -9.62 2.10
C GLY A 38 -12.84 -9.79 1.19
N ALA A 39 -11.98 -8.78 1.07
CA ALA A 39 -10.74 -8.87 0.30
C ALA A 39 -9.64 -9.64 1.06
N ALA A 40 -8.74 -10.30 0.33
CA ALA A 40 -7.55 -10.90 0.92
C ALA A 40 -6.59 -9.80 1.40
N LEU A 41 -6.24 -9.83 2.70
CA LEU A 41 -5.33 -8.85 3.29
C LEU A 41 -3.88 -9.38 3.26
N PRO A 42 -2.92 -8.58 2.75
CA PRO A 42 -1.52 -8.95 2.82
C PRO A 42 -1.08 -9.04 4.29
N LYS A 43 -0.34 -10.09 4.63
CA LYS A 43 0.19 -10.34 5.98
C LYS A 43 1.70 -10.12 6.09
N ARG A 44 2.37 -9.86 4.97
CA ARG A 44 3.83 -9.74 4.88
C ARG A 44 4.21 -8.50 4.08
N MET A 45 5.27 -7.81 4.50
CA MET A 45 5.77 -6.59 3.86
C MET A 45 6.24 -6.79 2.42
N ASN A 46 6.74 -7.99 2.06
CA ASN A 46 7.19 -8.27 0.70
C ASN A 46 6.06 -8.21 -0.35
N LYS A 47 4.78 -8.29 0.08
CA LYS A 47 3.61 -8.12 -0.80
C LYS A 47 3.17 -6.67 -0.94
N LEU A 48 3.77 -5.73 -0.20
CA LEU A 48 3.54 -4.30 -0.30
C LEU A 48 4.58 -3.56 -1.16
N GLY A 49 5.47 -4.30 -1.85
CA GLY A 49 6.52 -3.69 -2.68
C GLY A 49 7.69 -3.08 -1.90
N SER A 50 7.73 -3.24 -0.57
CA SER A 50 8.74 -2.60 0.29
C SER A 50 10.18 -3.08 0.09
N ALA A 51 10.38 -4.19 -0.63
CA ALA A 51 11.69 -4.72 -0.96
C ALA A 51 12.32 -4.07 -2.21
N GLY A 52 11.58 -3.21 -2.92
CA GLY A 52 12.01 -2.63 -4.19
C GLY A 52 12.02 -3.63 -5.35
N ALA A 53 12.60 -3.21 -6.48
CA ALA A 53 12.83 -4.05 -7.65
C ALA A 53 14.33 -4.39 -7.75
N PRO A 54 14.69 -5.61 -8.21
CA PRO A 54 16.07 -5.90 -8.58
C PRO A 54 16.52 -4.97 -9.71
N GLY A 55 17.83 -4.75 -9.84
CA GLY A 55 18.40 -3.98 -10.94
C GLY A 55 17.98 -4.54 -12.30
N THR A 56 17.74 -3.66 -13.26
CA THR A 56 17.35 -4.05 -14.62
C THR A 56 18.57 -4.53 -15.42
N GLY A 57 18.29 -5.31 -16.46
CA GLY A 57 19.28 -5.83 -17.40
C GLY A 57 19.24 -7.34 -17.53
N ASN A 58 20.32 -7.91 -18.04
CA ASN A 58 20.45 -9.35 -18.17
C ASN A 58 20.87 -9.98 -16.84
N PHE A 59 20.68 -11.30 -16.71
CA PHE A 59 21.08 -12.05 -15.53
C PHE A 59 22.56 -11.89 -15.13
N LEU A 60 23.43 -11.64 -16.11
CA LEU A 60 24.88 -11.52 -15.93
C LEU A 60 25.42 -10.08 -16.03
N TYR A 61 24.67 -9.16 -16.66
CA TYR A 61 25.15 -7.82 -16.98
C TYR A 61 24.04 -6.78 -16.73
N PRO A 62 24.32 -5.72 -15.94
CA PRO A 62 23.35 -4.67 -15.68
C PRO A 62 23.18 -3.76 -16.90
N ASP A 63 22.03 -3.08 -16.96
CA ASP A 63 21.82 -1.97 -17.89
C ASP A 63 22.67 -0.74 -17.48
N PRO A 64 22.92 0.20 -18.41
CA PRO A 64 23.47 1.50 -18.06
C PRO A 64 22.60 2.24 -17.03
N GLU A 65 23.21 3.05 -16.16
CA GLU A 65 22.54 3.66 -15.01
C GLU A 65 21.36 4.57 -15.40
N GLY A 66 21.50 5.29 -16.52
CA GLY A 66 20.44 6.17 -17.03
C GLY A 66 19.21 5.39 -17.51
N GLU A 67 19.43 4.24 -18.14
CA GLU A 67 18.36 3.36 -18.60
C GLU A 67 17.67 2.68 -17.41
N GLN A 68 18.44 2.15 -16.46
CA GLN A 68 17.92 1.56 -15.24
C GLN A 68 17.02 2.53 -14.47
N THR A 69 17.47 3.78 -14.28
CA THR A 69 16.72 4.80 -13.55
C THR A 69 15.40 5.12 -14.27
N ALA A 70 15.47 5.32 -15.59
CA ALA A 70 14.28 5.60 -16.40
C ALA A 70 13.24 4.45 -16.35
N LEU A 71 13.70 3.20 -16.36
CA LEU A 71 12.83 2.03 -16.27
C LEU A 71 12.16 1.91 -14.90
N VAL A 72 12.91 2.11 -13.81
CA VAL A 72 12.37 2.09 -12.44
C VAL A 72 11.32 3.19 -12.26
N ASP A 73 11.62 4.41 -12.71
CA ASP A 73 10.69 5.55 -12.62
C ASP A 73 9.43 5.30 -13.45
N ALA A 74 9.57 4.77 -14.67
CA ALA A 74 8.44 4.45 -15.53
C ALA A 74 7.55 3.35 -14.93
N ALA A 75 8.14 2.30 -14.35
CA ALA A 75 7.42 1.22 -13.70
C ALA A 75 6.65 1.71 -12.46
N HIS A 76 7.31 2.49 -11.60
CA HIS A 76 6.67 3.09 -10.43
C HIS A 76 5.51 4.02 -10.85
N ALA A 77 5.72 4.87 -11.87
CA ALA A 77 4.66 5.74 -12.38
C ALA A 77 3.47 4.95 -12.96
N ALA A 78 3.72 3.84 -13.65
CA ALA A 78 2.66 2.98 -14.18
C ALA A 78 1.85 2.31 -13.07
N GLU A 79 2.51 1.82 -12.01
CA GLU A 79 1.85 1.25 -10.83
C GLU A 79 0.94 2.28 -10.16
N HIS A 80 1.45 3.49 -9.91
CA HIS A 80 0.66 4.58 -9.30
C HIS A 80 -0.57 4.95 -10.14
N ARG A 81 -0.43 4.98 -11.48
CA ARG A 81 -1.56 5.24 -12.39
C ARG A 81 -2.62 4.13 -12.27
N ALA A 82 -2.22 2.87 -12.25
CA ALA A 82 -3.14 1.74 -12.10
C ALA A 82 -3.87 1.77 -10.75
N GLN A 83 -3.15 2.02 -9.65
CA GLN A 83 -3.74 2.16 -8.31
C GLN A 83 -4.73 3.34 -8.25
N THR A 84 -4.37 4.49 -8.84
CA THR A 84 -5.22 5.69 -8.86
C THR A 84 -6.50 5.45 -9.66
N ALA A 85 -6.42 4.80 -10.83
CA ALA A 85 -7.58 4.45 -11.63
C ALA A 85 -8.55 3.53 -10.87
N LEU A 86 -8.02 2.52 -10.15
CA LEU A 86 -8.82 1.64 -9.30
C LEU A 86 -9.51 2.40 -8.16
N LYS A 87 -8.79 3.29 -7.46
CA LYS A 87 -9.35 4.14 -6.40
C LYS A 87 -10.48 5.03 -6.93
N GLN A 88 -10.30 5.68 -8.08
CA GLN A 88 -11.32 6.52 -8.70
C GLN A 88 -12.59 5.72 -9.06
N ARG A 89 -12.43 4.50 -9.57
CA ARG A 89 -13.56 3.59 -9.86
C ARG A 89 -14.32 3.16 -8.59
N GLN A 90 -13.61 2.93 -7.49
CA GLN A 90 -14.24 2.63 -6.20
C GLN A 90 -15.04 3.83 -5.68
N HIS A 91 -14.48 5.04 -5.73
CA HIS A 91 -15.19 6.26 -5.32
C HIS A 91 -16.46 6.52 -6.14
N THR A 92 -16.39 6.37 -7.46
CA THR A 92 -17.55 6.55 -8.34
C THR A 92 -18.65 5.51 -8.10
N ASN A 93 -18.30 4.24 -7.94
CA ASN A 93 -19.28 3.19 -7.61
C ASN A 93 -19.88 3.37 -6.20
N GLY A 94 -19.08 3.78 -5.21
CA GLY A 94 -19.57 4.05 -3.85
C GLY A 94 -20.53 5.24 -3.78
N SER A 95 -20.31 6.27 -4.62
CA SER A 95 -21.20 7.45 -4.71
C SER A 95 -22.56 7.12 -5.36
N ASN A 96 -22.58 6.24 -6.37
CA ASN A 96 -23.82 5.83 -7.04
C ASN A 96 -24.71 4.87 -6.20
N GLY A 97 -24.22 4.36 -5.07
CA GLY A 97 -24.96 3.43 -4.21
C GLY A 97 -25.93 4.08 -3.22
N ASN A 98 -25.93 5.41 -3.09
CA ASN A 98 -26.75 6.14 -2.11
C ASN A 98 -27.82 7.01 -2.78
N GLY A 99 -28.74 6.38 -3.52
CA GLY A 99 -29.79 7.07 -4.28
C GLY A 99 -31.04 6.22 -4.50
N SER A 100 -32.09 6.55 -3.74
CA SER A 100 -33.49 6.11 -3.85
C SER A 100 -33.87 4.78 -3.19
N ASN A 101 -34.44 4.90 -1.99
CA ASN A 101 -35.57 4.07 -1.54
C ASN A 101 -36.40 4.91 -0.57
N GLY A 102 -37.65 5.23 -0.94
CA GLY A 102 -38.57 5.93 -0.03
C GLY A 102 -39.69 6.74 -0.66
N SER A 103 -40.37 6.25 -1.69
CA SER A 103 -41.71 6.74 -2.06
C SER A 103 -42.58 5.54 -2.45
N GLY A 104 -43.36 5.04 -1.49
CA GLY A 104 -44.27 3.92 -1.68
C GLY A 104 -45.35 3.86 -0.60
N HIS A 105 -46.53 4.35 -0.99
CA HIS A 105 -47.86 4.29 -0.37
C HIS A 105 -48.22 5.31 0.72
#